data_AF-A0A7H9DVK4-F1
#
_entry.id   AF-A0A7H9DVK4-F1
#
_cell.length_a   1.000
_cell.length_b   1.000
_cell.length_c   1.000
_cell.angle_alpha   90.00
_cell.angle_beta   90.00
_cell.angle_gamma   90.00
#
_symmetry.space_group_name_H-M   'P 1'
#
loop_
_entity.id
_entity.type
_entity.pdbx_description
1 polymer ?
#
loop_
_entity_poly.entity_id
_entity_poly.type
_entity_poly.pdbx_seq_one_letter_code
_entity_poly.pdbx_strand_id
1 'polypeptide(L)'
;MKITLTSLSTKNLATLAQRIINSSQTGNYTIVENHPLLLSLIASYQNYDTVYAKLTYSGKGKEVATADKERDVAFSNMKAFLNGYRKLTSVANYQDAEALYKVFQMFGLDLDRLSYSAETAQLKKLIEELEKPDNTLRIINLSLVSAFDDLKTKHTDFEILFAQQAEANADLRQISSASSSRKELEQVLRSYLNLITAMKDVPDWSNLYHDLNEIVKAARNSVLPAS
;
A
#
# COMPACT_ATOMS: atom_id res chain seq x y z
N MET A 1 -11.05 14.62 -33.99
CA MET A 1 -11.29 13.60 -32.94
C MET A 1 -11.63 14.28 -31.61
N LYS A 2 -12.83 14.07 -31.03
CA LYS A 2 -13.21 14.65 -29.73
C LYS A 2 -13.25 13.57 -28.64
N ILE A 3 -12.45 13.74 -27.59
CA ILE A 3 -12.44 12.86 -26.41
C ILE A 3 -12.04 13.64 -25.15
N THR A 4 -12.67 13.31 -24.02
CA THR A 4 -12.34 13.85 -22.70
C THR A 4 -11.36 12.89 -22.02
N LEU A 5 -10.05 13.09 -22.21
CA LEU A 5 -9.04 12.17 -21.66
C LEU A 5 -9.07 12.03 -20.13
N THR A 6 -9.44 13.11 -19.43
CA THR A 6 -9.57 13.14 -17.96
C THR A 6 -10.66 12.22 -17.43
N SER A 7 -11.67 11.85 -18.24
CA SER A 7 -12.73 10.91 -17.83
C SER A 7 -12.35 9.45 -18.04
N LEU A 8 -11.21 9.15 -18.67
CA LEU A 8 -10.73 7.77 -18.84
C LEU A 8 -10.14 7.26 -17.54
N SER A 9 -10.44 6.01 -17.18
CA SER A 9 -9.72 5.32 -16.10
C SER A 9 -8.22 5.25 -16.39
N THR A 10 -7.41 5.02 -15.36
CA THR A 10 -5.95 4.86 -15.48
C THR A 10 -5.57 3.82 -16.55
N LYS A 11 -6.27 2.68 -16.56
CA LYS A 11 -6.09 1.60 -17.55
C LYS A 11 -6.59 1.99 -18.94
N ASN A 12 -7.76 2.62 -19.05
CA ASN A 12 -8.31 2.99 -20.36
C ASN A 12 -7.46 4.06 -21.06
N LEU A 13 -6.84 4.97 -20.29
CA LEU A 13 -5.89 5.94 -20.83
C LEU A 13 -4.63 5.26 -21.37
N ALA A 14 -4.05 4.30 -20.62
CA ALA A 14 -2.90 3.51 -21.09
C ALA A 14 -3.24 2.76 -22.38
N THR A 15 -4.34 2.00 -22.38
CA THR A 15 -4.79 1.23 -23.54
C THR A 15 -5.03 2.11 -24.76
N LEU A 16 -5.63 3.30 -24.60
CA LEU A 16 -5.82 4.25 -25.69
C LEU A 16 -4.47 4.71 -26.24
N ALA A 17 -3.56 5.18 -25.39
CA ALA A 17 -2.25 5.66 -25.82
C ALA A 17 -1.45 4.57 -26.57
N GLN A 18 -1.39 3.35 -26.03
CA GLN A 18 -0.72 2.22 -26.67
C GLN A 18 -1.31 1.90 -28.05
N ARG A 19 -2.64 1.86 -28.17
CA ARG A 19 -3.30 1.58 -29.46
C ARG A 19 -3.02 2.67 -30.49
N ILE A 20 -3.01 3.94 -30.07
CA ILE A 20 -2.66 5.07 -30.95
C ILE A 20 -1.20 4.98 -31.40
N ILE A 21 -0.27 4.68 -30.49
CA ILE A 21 1.15 4.48 -30.81
C ILE A 21 1.31 3.34 -31.82
N ASN A 22 0.76 2.16 -31.51
CA ASN A 22 0.88 0.97 -32.37
C ASN A 22 0.32 1.24 -33.75
N SER A 23 -0.88 1.82 -33.84
CA SER A 23 -1.51 2.15 -35.12
C SER A 23 -0.69 3.15 -35.94
N SER A 24 -0.06 4.13 -35.28
CA SER A 24 0.82 5.11 -35.92
C SER A 24 2.13 4.50 -36.42
N GLN A 25 2.57 3.39 -35.83
CA GLN A 25 3.82 2.69 -36.16
C GLN A 25 3.64 1.45 -37.04
N THR A 26 2.44 1.16 -37.55
CA THR A 26 2.13 -0.05 -38.36
C THR A 26 2.88 -0.15 -39.70
N GLY A 27 3.88 0.70 -39.97
CA GLY A 27 4.67 0.72 -41.22
C GLY A 27 3.94 1.36 -42.41
N ASN A 28 2.63 1.55 -42.31
CA ASN A 28 1.80 2.15 -43.36
C ASN A 28 1.83 3.70 -43.38
N TYR A 29 2.45 4.35 -42.37
CA TYR A 29 2.40 5.80 -42.17
C TYR A 29 3.79 6.41 -41.93
N THR A 30 4.59 6.53 -42.97
CA THR A 30 5.94 7.14 -42.90
C THR A 30 5.91 8.61 -42.49
N ILE A 31 4.80 9.32 -42.77
CA ILE A 31 4.60 10.74 -42.43
C ILE A 31 4.71 11.06 -40.93
N VAL A 32 4.53 10.08 -40.04
CA VAL A 32 4.58 10.27 -38.58
C VAL A 32 5.72 9.52 -37.90
N GLU A 33 6.47 8.68 -38.61
CA GLU A 33 7.46 7.75 -38.07
C GLU A 33 8.49 8.40 -37.13
N ASN A 34 8.93 9.62 -37.48
CA ASN A 34 9.88 10.41 -36.68
C ASN A 34 9.29 11.74 -36.20
N HIS A 35 7.96 11.87 -36.17
CA HIS A 35 7.32 13.12 -35.77
C HIS A 35 7.54 13.38 -34.27
N PRO A 36 7.99 14.58 -33.85
CA PRO A 36 8.31 14.87 -32.44
C PRO A 36 7.16 14.58 -31.47
N LEU A 37 5.91 14.82 -31.88
CA LEU A 37 4.74 14.52 -31.05
C LEU A 37 4.48 13.01 -30.85
N LEU A 38 4.78 12.17 -31.85
CA LEU A 38 4.67 10.72 -31.70
C LEU A 38 5.77 10.20 -30.77
N LEU A 39 7.01 10.67 -30.95
CA LEU A 39 8.13 10.32 -30.08
C LEU A 39 7.89 10.75 -28.62
N SER A 40 7.33 11.95 -28.41
CA SER A 40 6.95 12.44 -27.08
C SER A 40 5.85 11.59 -26.45
N LEU A 41 4.85 11.16 -27.25
CA LEU A 41 3.80 10.26 -26.80
C LEU A 41 4.35 8.89 -26.39
N ILE A 42 5.29 8.33 -27.17
CA ILE A 42 5.96 7.06 -26.85
C ILE A 42 6.72 7.16 -25.53
N ALA A 43 7.55 8.19 -25.37
CA ALA A 43 8.34 8.38 -24.15
C ALA A 43 7.46 8.56 -22.91
N SER A 44 6.41 9.40 -23.01
CA SER A 44 5.46 9.60 -21.91
C SER A 44 4.66 8.33 -21.59
N TYR A 45 4.28 7.57 -22.62
CA TYR A 45 3.60 6.29 -22.45
C TYR A 45 4.48 5.27 -21.73
N GLN A 46 5.75 5.13 -22.09
CA GLN A 46 6.69 4.22 -21.41
C GLN A 46 6.78 4.56 -19.91
N ASN A 47 6.88 5.85 -19.56
CA ASN A 47 6.87 6.27 -18.16
C ASN A 47 5.54 5.92 -17.48
N TYR A 48 4.40 6.13 -18.15
CA TYR A 48 3.09 5.83 -17.59
C TYR A 48 2.83 4.31 -17.45
N ASP A 49 3.30 3.50 -18.39
CA ASP A 49 3.15 2.04 -18.42
C ASP A 49 3.78 1.37 -17.18
N THR A 50 4.88 1.93 -16.68
CA THR A 50 5.52 1.44 -15.43
C THR A 50 4.69 1.72 -14.16
N VAL A 51 3.74 2.67 -14.20
CA VAL A 51 3.08 3.17 -12.98
C VAL A 51 1.56 3.00 -12.98
N TYR A 52 0.90 2.81 -14.13
CA TYR A 52 -0.56 2.80 -14.23
C TYR A 52 -1.22 1.56 -13.61
N ALA A 53 -0.48 0.45 -13.48
CA ALA A 53 -0.93 -0.78 -12.82
C ALA A 53 -0.51 -0.86 -11.34
N LYS A 54 0.16 0.16 -10.82
CA LYS A 54 0.70 0.19 -9.46
C LYS A 54 -0.42 0.13 -8.41
N LEU A 55 -0.20 -0.68 -7.37
CA LEU A 55 -1.07 -0.69 -6.19
C LEU A 55 -0.89 0.60 -5.39
N THR A 56 -2.00 1.22 -4.98
CA THR A 56 -1.97 2.44 -4.14
C THR A 56 -1.59 2.18 -2.69
N TYR A 57 -1.67 0.92 -2.25
CA TYR A 57 -1.31 0.46 -0.91
C TYR A 57 -0.73 -0.96 -1.00
N SER A 58 0.15 -1.33 -0.07
CA SER A 58 0.84 -2.63 -0.05
C SER A 58 -0.06 -3.85 0.18
N GLY A 59 -1.34 -3.64 0.50
CA GLY A 59 -2.28 -4.71 0.90
C GLY A 59 -2.08 -5.23 2.32
N LYS A 60 -0.92 -4.97 2.94
CA LYS A 60 -0.51 -5.51 4.25
C LYS A 60 -1.24 -4.93 5.47
N GLY A 61 -2.04 -3.87 5.30
CA GLY A 61 -2.71 -3.19 6.42
C GLY A 61 -3.62 -4.11 7.24
N LYS A 62 -4.29 -5.07 6.61
CA LYS A 62 -5.15 -6.02 7.32
C LYS A 62 -4.35 -7.04 8.14
N GLU A 63 -3.21 -7.48 7.62
CA GLU A 63 -2.30 -8.41 8.31
C GLU A 63 -1.72 -7.74 9.55
N VAL A 64 -1.18 -6.52 9.39
CA VAL A 64 -0.64 -5.72 10.50
C VAL A 64 -1.70 -5.49 11.58
N ALA A 65 -2.92 -5.06 11.20
CA ALA A 65 -3.99 -4.82 12.18
C ALA A 65 -4.46 -6.11 12.89
N THR A 66 -4.38 -7.26 12.22
CA THR A 66 -4.71 -8.55 12.86
C THR A 66 -3.64 -8.94 13.88
N ALA A 67 -2.36 -8.85 13.51
CA ALA A 67 -1.24 -9.17 14.39
C ALA A 67 -1.20 -8.25 15.62
N ASP A 68 -1.48 -6.95 15.41
CA ASP A 68 -1.62 -5.95 16.46
C ASP A 68 -2.69 -6.34 17.47
N LYS A 69 -3.89 -6.68 17.00
CA LYS A 69 -4.99 -7.14 17.84
C LYS A 69 -4.63 -8.40 18.64
N GLU A 70 -3.93 -9.35 18.04
CA GLU A 70 -3.50 -10.57 18.73
C GLU A 70 -2.49 -10.27 19.84
N ARG A 71 -1.55 -9.35 19.58
CA ARG A 71 -0.60 -8.82 20.58
C ARG A 71 -1.32 -8.14 21.74
N ASP A 72 -2.28 -7.25 21.45
CA ASP A 72 -3.08 -6.53 22.46
C ASP A 72 -3.84 -7.50 23.36
N VAL A 73 -4.40 -8.56 22.77
CA VAL A 73 -5.10 -9.62 23.51
C VAL A 73 -4.14 -10.37 24.43
N ALA A 74 -2.95 -10.74 23.96
CA ALA A 74 -1.95 -11.42 24.80
C ALA A 74 -1.52 -10.55 25.99
N PHE A 75 -1.22 -9.27 25.74
CA PHE A 75 -0.89 -8.29 26.78
C PHE A 75 -2.04 -8.14 27.78
N SER A 76 -3.26 -7.93 27.28
CA SER A 76 -4.46 -7.72 28.11
C SER A 76 -4.79 -8.92 28.98
N ASN A 77 -4.67 -10.14 28.46
CA ASN A 77 -4.92 -11.36 29.20
C ASN A 77 -3.92 -11.57 30.34
N MET A 78 -2.62 -11.36 30.09
CA MET A 78 -1.59 -11.46 31.12
C MET A 78 -1.78 -10.39 32.20
N LYS A 79 -2.06 -9.14 31.79
CA LYS A 79 -2.41 -8.03 32.70
C LYS A 79 -3.63 -8.36 33.57
N ALA A 80 -4.69 -8.91 32.97
CA ALA A 80 -5.91 -9.27 33.67
C ALA A 80 -5.69 -10.40 34.67
N PHE A 81 -4.93 -11.43 34.29
CA PHE A 81 -4.53 -12.52 35.18
C PHE A 81 -3.79 -11.97 36.41
N LEU A 82 -2.75 -11.17 36.21
CA LEU A 82 -1.95 -10.60 37.30
C LEU A 82 -2.81 -9.73 38.22
N ASN A 83 -3.70 -8.89 37.66
CA ASN A 83 -4.59 -8.04 38.45
C ASN A 83 -5.61 -8.82 39.27
N GLY A 84 -6.09 -9.96 38.76
CA GLY A 84 -7.00 -10.84 39.49
C GLY A 84 -6.27 -11.62 40.58
N TYR A 85 -5.17 -12.28 40.21
CA TYR A 85 -4.44 -13.20 41.08
C TYR A 85 -3.83 -12.51 42.29
N ARG A 86 -3.25 -11.31 42.12
CA ARG A 86 -2.65 -10.53 43.22
C ARG A 86 -3.62 -10.20 44.36
N LYS A 87 -4.94 -10.23 44.10
CA LYS A 87 -5.99 -9.93 45.10
C LYS A 87 -6.38 -11.15 45.94
N LEU A 88 -5.94 -12.35 45.57
CA LEU A 88 -6.24 -13.60 46.25
C LEU A 88 -5.19 -13.85 47.35
N THR A 89 -5.23 -13.10 48.45
CA THR A 89 -4.22 -13.16 49.51
C THR A 89 -4.14 -14.52 50.23
N SER A 90 -5.10 -15.42 49.99
CA SER A 90 -5.14 -16.79 50.53
C SER A 90 -4.47 -17.84 49.65
N VAL A 91 -4.08 -17.52 48.40
CA VAL A 91 -3.40 -18.48 47.50
C VAL A 91 -1.89 -18.28 47.50
N ALA A 92 -1.16 -19.35 47.18
CA ALA A 92 0.29 -19.29 47.03
C ALA A 92 0.71 -18.27 45.96
N ASN A 93 1.89 -17.68 46.11
CA ASN A 93 2.52 -16.81 45.10
C ASN A 93 1.71 -15.55 44.72
N TYR A 94 0.71 -15.13 45.49
CA TYR A 94 -0.03 -13.89 45.19
C TYR A 94 0.88 -12.65 45.19
N GLN A 95 1.95 -12.64 46.01
CA GLN A 95 2.94 -11.56 46.01
C GLN A 95 3.77 -11.51 44.72
N ASP A 96 3.97 -12.66 44.06
CA ASP A 96 4.65 -12.71 42.76
C ASP A 96 3.79 -12.04 41.69
N ALA A 97 2.47 -12.27 41.73
CA ALA A 97 1.53 -11.58 40.85
C ALA A 97 1.48 -10.07 41.13
N GLU A 98 1.51 -9.65 42.40
CA GLU A 98 1.58 -8.24 42.78
C GLU A 98 2.86 -7.57 42.26
N ALA A 99 4.02 -8.23 42.38
CA ALA A 99 5.29 -7.72 41.90
C ALA A 99 5.31 -7.57 40.36
N LEU A 100 4.86 -8.59 39.62
CA LEU A 100 4.76 -8.52 38.16
C LEU A 100 3.71 -7.48 37.71
N TYR A 101 2.59 -7.34 38.43
CA TYR A 101 1.60 -6.31 38.12
C TYR A 101 2.17 -4.89 38.27
N LYS A 102 3.02 -4.66 39.27
CA LYS A 102 3.74 -3.38 39.41
C LYS A 102 4.70 -3.11 38.25
N VAL A 103 5.32 -4.14 37.69
CA VAL A 103 6.11 -4.01 36.45
C VAL A 103 5.22 -3.53 35.31
N PHE A 104 4.03 -4.12 35.11
CA PHE A 104 3.05 -3.64 34.13
C PHE A 104 2.63 -2.18 34.40
N GLN A 105 2.43 -1.78 35.66
CA GLN A 105 2.09 -0.39 36.01
C GLN A 105 3.21 0.60 35.64
N MET A 106 4.48 0.21 35.78
CA MET A 106 5.63 1.05 35.47
C MET A 106 5.70 1.42 33.98
N PHE A 107 5.34 0.49 33.09
CA PHE A 107 5.33 0.72 31.64
C PHE A 107 3.99 1.24 31.11
N GLY A 108 2.91 1.06 31.88
CA GLY A 108 1.58 1.54 31.54
C GLY A 108 0.58 0.40 31.42
N LEU A 109 -0.60 0.58 32.02
CA LEU A 109 -1.66 -0.42 31.97
C LEU A 109 -2.50 -0.35 30.69
N ASP A 110 -2.35 0.70 29.90
CA ASP A 110 -3.11 0.97 28.66
C ASP A 110 -2.20 0.92 27.42
N LEU A 111 -1.17 0.06 27.45
CA LEU A 111 -0.24 -0.12 26.32
C LEU A 111 -0.97 -0.48 25.03
N ASP A 112 -1.99 -1.34 25.14
CA ASP A 112 -2.90 -1.80 24.06
C ASP A 112 -3.75 -0.69 23.41
N ARG A 113 -3.58 0.57 23.83
CA ARG A 113 -4.30 1.74 23.29
C ARG A 113 -3.36 2.75 22.66
N LEU A 114 -2.06 2.50 22.68
CA LEU A 114 -1.07 3.39 22.09
C LEU A 114 -1.05 3.24 20.57
N SER A 115 -0.37 4.17 19.90
CA SER A 115 -0.03 3.96 18.49
C SER A 115 0.94 2.78 18.35
N TYR A 116 0.94 2.13 17.19
CA TYR A 116 1.81 1.00 16.87
C TYR A 116 3.27 1.22 17.28
N SER A 117 3.83 2.39 16.95
CA SER A 117 5.22 2.72 17.29
C SER A 117 5.44 2.90 18.79
N ALA A 118 4.50 3.55 19.48
CA ALA A 118 4.60 3.81 20.92
C ALA A 118 4.39 2.52 21.72
N GLU A 119 3.42 1.69 21.35
CA GLU A 119 3.22 0.39 21.98
C GLU A 119 4.43 -0.52 21.76
N THR A 120 4.93 -0.62 20.53
CA THR A 120 6.11 -1.45 20.23
C THR A 120 7.29 -1.08 21.11
N ALA A 121 7.60 0.21 21.23
CA ALA A 121 8.71 0.69 22.05
C ALA A 121 8.53 0.35 23.53
N GLN A 122 7.33 0.52 24.07
CA GLN A 122 7.05 0.28 25.49
C GLN A 122 6.92 -1.21 25.82
N LEU A 123 6.25 -1.99 24.98
CA LEU A 123 6.06 -3.42 25.18
C LEU A 123 7.40 -4.16 25.09
N LYS A 124 8.31 -3.72 24.22
CA LYS A 124 9.68 -4.23 24.19
C LYS A 124 10.40 -4.04 25.52
N LYS A 125 10.29 -2.85 26.13
CA LYS A 125 10.89 -2.58 27.44
C LYS A 125 10.22 -3.34 28.59
N LEU A 126 8.90 -3.54 28.51
CA LEU A 126 8.19 -4.43 29.42
C LEU A 126 8.70 -5.87 29.32
N ILE A 127 8.86 -6.41 28.11
CA ILE A 127 9.39 -7.77 27.89
C ILE A 127 10.82 -7.88 28.46
N GLU A 128 11.70 -6.93 28.14
CA GLU A 128 13.09 -6.89 28.68
C GLU A 128 13.09 -6.89 30.23
N GLU A 129 12.17 -6.17 30.86
CA GLU A 129 12.04 -6.15 32.32
C GLU A 129 11.54 -7.49 32.88
N LEU A 130 10.56 -8.12 32.22
CA LEU A 130 10.01 -9.41 32.60
C LEU A 130 11.03 -10.57 32.42
N GLU A 131 11.98 -10.43 31.51
CA GLU A 131 13.09 -11.38 31.31
C GLU A 131 14.19 -11.29 32.37
N LYS A 132 14.14 -10.31 33.28
CA LYS A 132 15.08 -10.28 34.42
C LYS A 132 14.93 -11.54 35.29
N PRO A 133 16.01 -12.05 35.91
CA PRO A 133 16.00 -13.31 36.65
C PRO A 133 14.89 -13.40 37.70
N ASP A 134 14.70 -12.34 38.50
CA ASP A 134 13.66 -12.30 39.53
C ASP A 134 12.25 -12.39 38.95
N ASN A 135 11.98 -11.70 37.84
CA ASN A 135 10.67 -11.71 37.20
C ASN A 135 10.42 -13.03 36.45
N THR A 136 11.46 -13.63 35.87
CA THR A 136 11.38 -14.96 35.26
C THR A 136 11.02 -16.01 36.30
N LEU A 137 11.62 -15.97 37.50
CA LEU A 137 11.26 -16.87 38.59
C LEU A 137 9.79 -16.71 39.01
N ARG A 138 9.30 -15.47 39.11
CA ARG A 138 7.89 -15.17 39.40
C ARG A 138 6.94 -15.71 38.32
N ILE A 139 7.31 -15.56 37.05
CA ILE A 139 6.56 -16.10 35.90
C ILE A 139 6.47 -17.64 35.99
N ILE A 140 7.56 -18.31 36.38
CA ILE A 140 7.58 -19.76 36.61
C ILE A 140 6.68 -20.14 37.79
N ASN A 141 6.78 -19.45 38.93
CA ASN A 141 5.98 -19.70 40.12
C ASN A 141 4.46 -19.57 39.90
N LEU A 142 4.08 -18.73 38.94
CA LEU A 142 2.68 -18.50 38.54
C LEU A 142 2.24 -19.37 37.35
N SER A 143 3.11 -20.25 36.84
CA SER A 143 2.86 -21.07 35.65
C SER A 143 2.52 -20.25 34.40
N LEU A 144 3.13 -19.08 34.24
CA LEU A 144 2.87 -18.12 33.15
C LEU A 144 3.86 -18.21 31.98
N VAL A 145 4.80 -19.16 32.00
CA VAL A 145 5.86 -19.27 30.97
C VAL A 145 5.28 -19.28 29.55
N SER A 146 4.31 -20.15 29.27
CA SER A 146 3.69 -20.23 27.94
C SER A 146 2.93 -18.95 27.54
N ALA A 147 2.30 -18.27 28.49
CA ALA A 147 1.61 -17.00 28.22
C ALA A 147 2.61 -15.87 27.92
N PHE A 148 3.76 -15.88 28.59
CA PHE A 148 4.82 -14.91 28.34
C PHE A 148 5.52 -15.15 27.00
N ASP A 149 5.79 -16.41 26.64
CA ASP A 149 6.35 -16.77 25.34
C ASP A 149 5.39 -16.45 24.18
N ASP A 150 4.08 -16.64 24.38
CA ASP A 150 3.04 -16.25 23.42
C ASP A 150 3.02 -14.71 23.20
N LEU A 151 3.12 -13.92 24.27
CA LEU A 151 3.22 -12.45 24.17
C LEU A 151 4.47 -12.03 23.38
N LYS A 152 5.63 -12.61 23.66
CA LYS A 152 6.89 -12.32 22.93
C LYS A 152 6.79 -12.67 21.44
N THR A 153 6.19 -13.82 21.14
CA THR A 153 6.01 -14.29 19.76
C THR A 153 5.13 -13.30 18.99
N LYS A 154 3.95 -12.95 19.53
CA LYS A 154 3.03 -12.00 18.91
C LYS A 154 3.61 -10.60 18.76
N HIS A 155 4.42 -10.16 19.72
CA HIS A 155 5.15 -8.89 19.59
C HIS A 155 6.13 -8.93 18.42
N THR A 156 6.93 -10.00 18.30
CA THR A 156 7.89 -10.19 17.22
C THR A 156 7.22 -10.28 15.85
N ASP A 157 6.13 -11.05 15.75
CA ASP A 157 5.37 -11.22 14.51
C ASP A 157 4.79 -9.87 14.05
N PHE A 158 4.27 -9.08 14.98
CA PHE A 158 3.83 -7.71 14.69
C PHE A 158 4.99 -6.84 14.17
N GLU A 159 6.15 -6.82 14.85
CA GLU A 159 7.31 -6.01 14.43
C GLU A 159 7.75 -6.35 13.00
N ILE A 160 7.79 -7.65 12.66
CA ILE A 160 8.11 -8.13 11.32
C ILE A 160 7.10 -7.61 10.29
N LEU A 161 5.80 -7.79 10.54
CA LEU A 161 4.76 -7.35 9.60
C LEU A 161 4.70 -5.82 9.45
N PHE A 162 4.90 -5.09 10.55
CA PHE A 162 4.93 -3.64 10.54
C PHE A 162 6.12 -3.10 9.75
N ALA A 163 7.31 -3.70 9.88
CA ALA A 163 8.47 -3.37 9.08
C ALA A 163 8.27 -3.69 7.59
N GLN A 164 7.72 -4.87 7.26
CA GLN A 164 7.39 -5.25 5.87
C GLN A 164 6.37 -4.30 5.23
N GLN A 165 5.40 -3.81 6.01
CA GLN A 165 4.45 -2.81 5.52
C GLN A 165 5.14 -1.48 5.20
N ALA A 166 6.07 -1.05 6.06
CA ALA A 166 6.84 0.18 5.84
C ALA A 166 7.72 0.08 4.59
N GLU A 167 8.41 -1.04 4.40
CA GLU A 167 9.23 -1.33 3.22
C GLU A 167 8.38 -1.35 1.94
N ALA A 168 7.30 -2.14 1.92
CA ALA A 168 6.41 -2.19 0.77
C ALA A 168 5.78 -0.82 0.43
N ASN A 169 5.48 0.00 1.45
CA ASN A 169 4.99 1.35 1.24
C ASN A 169 6.10 2.31 0.75
N ALA A 170 7.35 2.10 1.14
CA ALA A 170 8.49 2.88 0.66
C ALA A 170 8.75 2.61 -0.82
N ASP A 171 8.72 1.35 -1.26
CA ASP A 171 8.82 0.96 -2.67
C ASP A 171 7.69 1.60 -3.50
N LEU A 172 6.46 1.57 -2.96
CA LEU A 172 5.34 2.28 -3.55
C LEU A 172 5.50 3.80 -3.55
N ARG A 173 6.42 4.41 -2.81
CA ARG A 173 6.68 5.87 -2.89
C ARG A 173 7.79 6.24 -3.86
N GLN A 174 8.73 5.33 -4.11
CA GLN A 174 9.84 5.56 -5.05
C GLN A 174 9.40 5.58 -6.51
N ILE A 175 8.34 4.84 -6.86
CA ILE A 175 7.75 4.90 -8.19
C ILE A 175 7.09 6.28 -8.36
N SER A 176 7.60 7.08 -9.32
CA SER A 176 7.19 8.46 -9.66
C SER A 176 5.68 8.68 -9.55
N SER A 177 5.26 9.88 -9.11
CA SER A 177 3.85 10.12 -8.80
C SER A 177 2.99 9.82 -10.03
N ALA A 178 2.17 8.77 -9.95
CA ALA A 178 1.33 8.33 -11.07
C ALA A 178 0.43 9.48 -11.57
N SER A 179 0.12 10.45 -10.71
CA SER A 179 -0.58 11.69 -11.05
C SER A 179 0.19 12.60 -12.00
N SER A 180 1.51 12.75 -11.84
CA SER A 180 2.35 13.53 -12.75
C SER A 180 2.47 12.88 -14.13
N SER A 181 2.82 11.58 -14.17
CA SER A 181 2.94 10.82 -15.41
C SER A 181 1.61 10.72 -16.16
N ARG A 182 0.47 10.64 -15.44
CA ARG A 182 -0.86 10.70 -16.05
C ARG A 182 -1.11 12.03 -16.77
N LYS A 183 -0.88 13.15 -16.08
CA LYS A 183 -1.12 14.49 -16.65
C LYS A 183 -0.25 14.72 -17.88
N GLU A 184 1.00 14.30 -17.82
CA GLU A 184 1.93 14.36 -18.94
C GLU A 184 1.41 13.54 -20.13
N LEU A 185 0.99 12.28 -19.90
CA LEU A 185 0.44 11.42 -20.95
C LEU A 185 -0.82 12.03 -21.57
N GLU A 186 -1.74 12.56 -20.76
CA GLU A 186 -2.94 13.24 -21.27
C GLU A 186 -2.58 14.45 -22.14
N GLN A 187 -1.57 15.22 -21.77
CA GLN A 187 -1.12 16.39 -22.51
C GLN A 187 -0.51 15.99 -23.86
N VAL A 188 0.45 15.06 -23.88
CA VAL A 188 1.12 14.68 -25.13
C VAL A 188 0.19 13.91 -26.07
N LEU A 189 -0.69 13.06 -25.53
CA LEU A 189 -1.72 12.36 -26.31
C LEU A 189 -2.69 13.37 -26.95
N ARG A 190 -3.13 14.38 -26.20
CA ARG A 190 -3.99 15.44 -26.73
C ARG A 190 -3.31 16.21 -27.85
N SER A 191 -2.04 16.60 -27.67
CA SER A 191 -1.28 17.30 -28.69
C SER A 191 -1.16 16.48 -29.98
N TYR A 192 -0.86 15.19 -29.86
CA TYR A 192 -0.78 14.29 -31.01
C TYR A 192 -2.13 14.15 -31.73
N LEU A 193 -3.21 13.87 -31.00
CA LEU A 193 -4.56 13.75 -31.59
C LEU A 193 -5.05 15.06 -32.25
N ASN A 194 -4.65 16.21 -31.71
CA ASN A 194 -4.95 17.52 -32.29
C ASN A 194 -4.22 17.72 -33.62
N LEU A 195 -2.94 17.35 -33.71
CA LEU A 195 -2.20 17.34 -34.98
C LEU A 195 -2.92 16.49 -36.02
N ILE A 196 -3.22 15.23 -35.70
CA ILE A 196 -3.88 14.34 -36.67
C ILE A 196 -5.24 14.90 -37.09
N THR A 197 -5.99 15.51 -36.17
CA THR A 197 -7.26 16.16 -36.50
C THR A 197 -7.08 17.37 -37.41
N ALA A 198 -6.04 18.18 -37.22
CA ALA A 198 -5.74 19.33 -38.08
C ALA A 198 -5.34 18.89 -39.50
N MET A 199 -4.67 17.75 -39.62
CA MET A 199 -4.18 17.21 -40.89
C MET A 199 -5.20 16.34 -41.64
N LYS A 200 -6.43 16.19 -41.12
CA LYS A 200 -7.43 15.22 -41.65
C LYS A 200 -7.73 15.34 -43.15
N ASP A 201 -7.64 16.55 -43.71
CA ASP A 201 -7.96 16.84 -45.11
C ASP A 201 -6.71 16.84 -46.02
N VAL A 202 -5.52 16.53 -45.45
CA VAL A 202 -4.26 16.38 -46.18
C VAL A 202 -4.16 14.93 -46.70
N PRO A 203 -3.91 14.70 -48.01
CA PRO A 203 -4.01 13.37 -48.62
C PRO A 203 -3.28 12.25 -47.87
N ASP A 204 -2.02 12.47 -47.49
CA ASP A 204 -1.19 11.45 -46.83
C ASP A 204 -1.59 11.17 -45.36
N TRP A 205 -2.42 12.04 -44.78
CA TRP A 205 -2.83 11.99 -43.37
C TRP A 205 -4.25 11.46 -43.18
N SER A 206 -5.07 11.46 -44.23
CA SER A 206 -6.50 11.11 -44.16
C SER A 206 -6.72 9.68 -43.65
N ASN A 207 -5.97 8.70 -44.18
CA ASN A 207 -6.08 7.31 -43.73
C ASN A 207 -5.68 7.14 -42.27
N LEU A 208 -4.58 7.76 -41.84
CA LEU A 208 -4.15 7.75 -40.44
C LEU A 208 -5.22 8.40 -39.54
N TYR A 209 -5.82 9.51 -39.97
CA TYR A 209 -6.90 10.16 -39.25
C TYR A 209 -8.08 9.22 -39.04
N HIS A 210 -8.53 8.53 -40.08
CA HIS A 210 -9.68 7.62 -39.99
C HIS A 210 -9.44 6.48 -39.02
N ASP A 211 -8.28 5.82 -39.11
CA ASP A 211 -7.93 4.69 -38.25
C ASP A 211 -7.82 5.11 -36.78
N LEU A 212 -7.10 6.19 -36.49
CA LEU A 212 -6.97 6.70 -35.12
C LEU A 212 -8.31 7.19 -34.56
N ASN A 213 -9.18 7.76 -35.41
CA ASN A 213 -10.50 8.22 -34.99
C ASN A 213 -11.41 7.05 -34.58
N GLU A 214 -11.32 5.88 -35.21
CA GLU A 214 -12.06 4.69 -34.77
C GLU A 214 -11.56 4.18 -33.40
N ILE A 215 -10.25 4.21 -33.16
CA ILE A 215 -9.68 3.89 -31.85
C ILE A 215 -10.21 4.85 -30.77
N VAL A 216 -10.24 6.16 -31.06
CA VAL A 216 -10.77 7.18 -30.14
C VAL A 216 -12.26 6.98 -29.86
N LYS A 217 -13.06 6.65 -30.89
CA LYS A 217 -14.49 6.34 -30.71
C LYS A 217 -14.70 5.14 -29.80
N ALA A 218 -13.95 4.06 -30.01
CA ALA A 218 -14.03 2.86 -29.19
C ALA A 218 -13.68 3.17 -27.71
N ALA A 219 -12.61 3.94 -27.47
CA ALA A 219 -12.23 4.35 -26.12
C ALA A 219 -13.32 5.21 -25.45
N ARG A 220 -13.95 6.14 -26.16
CA ARG A 220 -15.06 6.93 -25.64
C ARG A 220 -16.26 6.07 -25.26
N ASN A 221 -16.61 5.08 -26.07
CA ASN A 221 -17.76 4.21 -25.81
C ASN A 221 -17.51 3.27 -24.61
N SER A 222 -16.24 2.95 -24.29
CA SER A 222 -15.88 2.17 -23.10
C SER A 222 -16.07 2.90 -21.76
N VAL A 223 -16.40 4.19 -21.77
CA VAL A 223 -16.68 5.02 -20.58
C VAL A 223 -18.18 5.11 -20.28
N LEU A 224 -19.03 4.83 -21.27
CA LEU A 224 -20.48 4.88 -21.09
C LEU A 224 -20.95 3.58 -20.42
N PRO A 225 -21.84 3.63 -19.42
CA PRO A 225 -22.48 2.42 -18.93
C PRO A 225 -23.19 1.74 -20.10
N ALA A 226 -23.06 0.41 -20.20
CA ALA A 226 -23.78 -0.37 -21.19
C ALA A 226 -25.29 -0.09 -21.01
N SER A 227 -25.90 0.50 -22.03
CA SER A 227 -27.34 0.77 -22.14
C SER A 227 -28.13 -0.52 -22.23
#